data_AF-A0A497NY00-F1
#
_entry.id   AF-A0A497NY00-F1
#
_cell.length_a   1.000
_cell.length_b   1.000
_cell.length_c   1.000
_cell.angle_alpha   90.00
_cell.angle_beta   90.00
_cell.angle_gamma   90.00
#
_symmetry.space_group_name_H-M   'P 1'
#
loop_
_entity.id
_entity.type
_entity.pdbx_description
1 polymer ?
#
loop_
_entity_poly.entity_id
_entity_poly.type
_entity_poly.pdbx_seq_one_letter_code
_entity_poly.pdbx_strand_id
1 'polypeptide(L)'
;ILKKWYGYINKVILVYELGLSLEEADRILKRFEKQGLIVRRTDLFPGGELYTSPAVRELISPVYQKILEAIEREGGEIHRTNLVRKLSDIPIEILQDHLEILRSKGIIVYDDVADIYYLRSFGI
;
A
#
# COMPACT_ATOMS: atom_id res chain seq x y z
N ILE A 1 -4.45 -12.38 2.36
CA ILE A 1 -4.33 -11.29 1.36
C ILE A 1 -4.19 -9.93 2.04
N LEU A 2 -5.21 -9.40 2.71
CA LEU A 2 -5.12 -8.05 3.30
C LEU A 2 -3.90 -7.85 4.21
N LYS A 3 -3.58 -8.82 5.08
CA LYS A 3 -2.35 -8.79 5.89
C LYS A 3 -1.05 -8.81 5.07
N LYS A 4 -1.04 -9.51 3.93
CA LYS A 4 0.10 -9.56 2.98
C LYS A 4 0.33 -8.20 2.32
N TRP A 5 -0.77 -7.50 2.02
CA TRP A 5 -0.79 -6.21 1.36
C TRP A 5 -1.02 -5.03 2.32
N TYR A 6 -0.83 -5.24 3.63
CA TYR A 6 -0.83 -4.20 4.66
C TYR A 6 -2.10 -3.35 4.66
N GLY A 7 -3.22 -3.99 4.35
CA GLY A 7 -4.53 -3.38 4.30
C GLY A 7 -4.91 -2.85 2.92
N TYR A 8 -4.01 -2.71 1.96
CA TYR A 8 -4.37 -2.28 0.60
C TYR A 8 -4.97 -3.42 -0.21
N ILE A 9 -6.01 -3.12 -0.99
CA ILE A 9 -6.55 -4.05 -1.96
C ILE A 9 -7.20 -3.30 -3.13
N ASN A 10 -7.06 -3.87 -4.32
CA ASN A 10 -7.75 -3.47 -5.54
C ASN A 10 -8.10 -4.74 -6.34
N LYS A 11 -8.79 -4.58 -7.47
CA LYS A 11 -9.19 -5.71 -8.33
C LYS A 11 -7.99 -6.50 -8.82
N VAL A 12 -6.93 -5.82 -9.23
CA VAL A 12 -5.72 -6.44 -9.79
C VAL A 12 -5.08 -7.40 -8.77
N ILE A 13 -4.95 -6.96 -7.52
CA ILE A 13 -4.45 -7.78 -6.41
C ILE A 13 -5.32 -9.02 -6.22
N LEU A 14 -6.65 -8.89 -6.25
CA LEU A 14 -7.56 -10.03 -6.09
C LEU A 14 -7.47 -11.02 -7.25
N VAL A 15 -7.45 -10.53 -8.49
CA VAL A 15 -7.29 -11.36 -9.69
C VAL A 15 -5.98 -12.14 -9.61
N TYR A 16 -4.87 -11.45 -9.31
CA TYR A 16 -3.55 -12.05 -9.25
C TYR A 16 -3.39 -13.06 -8.10
N GLU A 17 -3.85 -12.71 -6.89
CA GLU A 17 -3.62 -13.55 -5.70
C GLU A 17 -4.63 -14.69 -5.53
N LEU A 18 -5.84 -14.55 -6.10
CA LEU A 18 -6.91 -15.54 -5.95
C LEU A 18 -7.32 -16.21 -7.26
N GLY A 19 -6.73 -15.84 -8.40
CA GLY A 19 -7.10 -16.39 -9.71
C GLY A 19 -8.55 -16.07 -10.11
N LEU A 20 -9.10 -14.95 -9.62
CA LEU A 20 -10.47 -14.54 -9.87
C LEU A 20 -10.60 -13.84 -11.23
N SER A 21 -11.79 -13.88 -11.81
CA SER A 21 -12.16 -12.93 -12.87
C SER A 21 -12.29 -11.50 -12.32
N LEU A 22 -12.17 -10.51 -13.21
CA LEU A 22 -12.38 -9.10 -12.84
C LEU A 22 -13.78 -8.85 -12.25
N GLU A 23 -14.80 -9.53 -12.76
CA GLU A 23 -16.18 -9.43 -12.26
C GLU A 23 -16.36 -10.04 -10.86
N GLU A 24 -15.68 -11.15 -10.57
CA GLU A 24 -15.68 -11.73 -9.22
C GLU A 24 -14.94 -10.85 -8.23
N ALA A 25 -13.78 -10.30 -8.63
CA ALA A 25 -13.03 -9.35 -7.83
C ALA A 25 -13.88 -8.11 -7.51
N ASP A 26 -14.57 -7.55 -8.50
CA ASP A 26 -15.51 -6.42 -8.33
C ASP A 26 -16.62 -6.74 -7.31
N ARG A 27 -17.27 -7.90 -7.46
CA ARG A 27 -18.35 -8.34 -6.57
C ARG A 27 -17.85 -8.51 -5.13
N ILE A 28 -16.66 -9.06 -4.94
CA ILE A 28 -16.06 -9.25 -3.61
C ILE A 28 -15.75 -7.91 -2.96
N LEU A 29 -15.12 -6.98 -3.69
CA LEU A 29 -14.79 -5.64 -3.16
C LEU A 29 -16.04 -4.88 -2.75
N LYS A 30 -17.07 -4.85 -3.60
CA LYS A 30 -18.37 -4.22 -3.28
C LYS A 30 -19.02 -4.84 -2.06
N ARG A 31 -18.94 -6.16 -1.89
CA ARG A 31 -19.48 -6.85 -0.70
C ARG A 31 -18.72 -6.47 0.56
N PHE A 32 -17.39 -6.47 0.52
CA PHE A 32 -16.55 -6.11 1.67
C PHE A 32 -16.70 -4.64 2.05
N GLU A 33 -16.85 -3.74 1.07
CA GLU A 33 -17.14 -2.33 1.28
C GLU A 33 -18.48 -2.16 2.00
N LYS A 34 -19.55 -2.81 1.53
CA LYS A 34 -20.87 -2.80 2.20
C LYS A 34 -20.85 -3.36 3.62
N GLN A 35 -19.96 -4.29 3.92
CA GLN A 35 -19.80 -4.89 5.24
C GLN A 35 -18.89 -4.06 6.17
N GLY A 36 -18.30 -2.96 5.69
CA GLY A 36 -17.38 -2.13 6.47
C GLY A 36 -16.01 -2.77 6.70
N LEU A 37 -15.67 -3.86 6.01
CA LEU A 37 -14.38 -4.55 6.15
C LEU A 37 -13.23 -3.80 5.44
N ILE A 38 -13.59 -3.05 4.41
CA ILE A 38 -12.70 -2.19 3.64
C ILE A 38 -13.37 -0.84 3.37
N VAL A 39 -12.55 0.19 3.21
CA VAL A 39 -12.96 1.56 2.91
C VAL A 39 -12.31 1.96 1.59
N ARG A 40 -13.12 2.46 0.65
CA ARG A 40 -12.62 3.00 -0.62
C ARG A 40 -11.87 4.30 -0.38
N ARG A 41 -10.70 4.45 -1.01
CA ARG A 41 -9.79 5.59 -0.83
C ARG A 41 -9.68 6.43 -2.10
N THR A 42 -10.77 7.13 -2.42
CA THR A 42 -10.79 8.09 -3.55
C THR A 42 -9.93 9.32 -3.28
N ASP A 43 -9.62 9.59 -2.01
CA ASP A 43 -8.69 10.63 -1.56
C ASP A 43 -7.25 10.33 -1.94
N LEU A 44 -6.88 9.04 -1.93
CA LEU A 44 -5.53 8.59 -2.22
C LEU A 44 -5.30 8.29 -3.70
N PHE A 45 -6.29 7.71 -4.37
CA PHE A 45 -6.16 7.36 -5.79
C PHE A 45 -7.37 7.87 -6.59
N PRO A 46 -7.39 9.18 -6.91
CA PRO A 46 -8.48 9.80 -7.67
C PRO A 46 -8.65 9.15 -9.05
N GLY A 47 -9.87 8.74 -9.38
CA GLY A 47 -10.18 8.07 -10.66
C GLY A 47 -9.80 6.58 -10.70
N GLY A 48 -9.09 6.08 -9.70
CA GLY A 48 -8.77 4.67 -9.57
C GLY A 48 -9.61 3.96 -8.51
N GLU A 49 -9.43 2.64 -8.42
CA GLU A 49 -10.14 1.80 -7.47
C GLU A 49 -9.18 1.23 -6.43
N LEU A 50 -9.05 1.94 -5.31
CA LEU A 50 -8.22 1.54 -4.18
C LEU A 50 -9.07 1.39 -2.92
N TYR A 51 -8.85 0.33 -2.18
CA TYR A 51 -9.46 0.11 -0.88
C TYR A 51 -8.40 -0.15 0.19
N THR A 52 -8.74 0.24 1.41
CA THR A 52 -7.93 -0.05 2.60
C THR A 52 -8.76 -0.77 3.65
N SER A 53 -8.17 -1.70 4.40
CA SER A 53 -8.79 -2.33 5.57
C SER A 53 -8.26 -1.69 6.85
N PRO A 54 -9.05 -0.87 7.58
CA PRO A 54 -8.62 -0.22 8.81
C PRO A 54 -8.13 -1.22 9.86
N ALA A 55 -8.88 -2.31 10.05
CA ALA A 55 -8.54 -3.36 11.00
C ALA A 55 -7.17 -4.01 10.71
N VAL A 56 -6.73 -4.07 9.45
CA VAL A 56 -5.39 -4.57 9.12
C VAL A 56 -4.34 -3.48 9.31
N ARG A 57 -4.64 -2.22 8.99
CA ARG A 57 -3.74 -1.09 9.20
C ARG A 57 -3.45 -0.81 10.68
N GLU A 58 -4.39 -1.10 11.58
CA GLU A 58 -4.16 -1.01 13.03
C GLU A 58 -3.22 -2.09 13.57
N LEU A 59 -3.05 -3.20 12.83
CA LEU A 59 -2.25 -4.35 13.26
C LEU A 59 -0.82 -4.35 12.71
N ILE A 60 -0.46 -3.41 11.83
CA ILE A 60 0.89 -3.32 11.26
C ILE A 60 1.82 -2.50 12.17
N SER A 61 3.13 -2.76 12.09
CA SER A 61 4.14 -1.98 12.83
C SER A 61 3.92 -0.47 12.60
N PRO A 62 3.99 0.36 13.65
CA PRO A 62 3.90 1.82 13.51
C PRO A 62 4.89 2.40 12.49
N VAL A 63 6.07 1.78 12.36
CA VAL A 63 7.08 2.19 11.36
C VAL A 63 6.60 1.91 9.94
N TYR A 64 6.02 0.73 9.68
CA TYR A 64 5.42 0.44 8.37
C TYR A 64 4.30 1.43 8.06
N GLN A 65 3.45 1.73 9.05
CA GLN A 65 2.38 2.69 8.87
C GLN A 65 2.92 4.08 8.49
N LYS A 66 3.94 4.58 9.21
CA LYS A 66 4.60 5.85 8.88
C LYS A 66 5.19 5.86 7.47
N ILE A 67 5.86 4.78 7.05
CA ILE A 67 6.43 4.67 5.69
C ILE A 67 5.32 4.75 4.65
N LEU A 68 4.28 3.94 4.81
CA LEU A 68 3.19 3.86 3.84
C LEU A 68 2.45 5.20 3.76
N GLU A 69 2.16 5.84 4.90
CA GLU A 69 1.52 7.16 4.94
C GLU A 69 2.39 8.26 4.31
N ALA A 70 3.72 8.20 4.46
CA ALA A 70 4.61 9.16 3.83
C ALA A 70 4.57 9.06 2.30
N ILE A 71 4.47 7.84 1.75
CA ILE A 71 4.34 7.60 0.31
C ILE A 71 2.93 7.98 -0.18
N GLU A 72 1.87 7.59 0.56
CA GLU A 72 0.47 7.93 0.26
C GLU A 72 0.25 9.44 0.09
N ARG A 73 0.82 10.25 1.00
CA ARG A 73 0.66 11.71 1.00
C ARG A 73 1.34 12.40 -0.18
N GLU A 74 2.25 11.72 -0.86
CA GLU A 74 2.93 12.21 -2.07
C GLU A 74 2.30 11.62 -3.35
N GLY A 75 1.07 11.09 -3.27
CA GLY A 75 0.37 10.54 -4.43
C GLY A 75 0.72 9.09 -4.75
N GLY A 76 1.32 8.37 -3.80
CA GLY A 76 1.67 6.96 -3.95
C GLY A 76 3.10 6.71 -4.44
N GLU A 77 3.88 7.77 -4.65
CA GLU A 77 5.30 7.71 -4.98
C GLU A 77 6.11 8.77 -4.24
N ILE A 78 7.36 8.49 -3.90
CA ILE A 78 8.23 9.43 -3.19
C ILE A 78 9.71 9.15 -3.47
N HIS A 79 10.48 10.20 -3.73
CA HIS A 79 11.95 10.08 -3.80
C HIS A 79 12.54 9.61 -2.47
N ARG A 80 13.54 8.73 -2.51
CA ARG A 80 14.20 8.17 -1.31
C ARG A 80 14.71 9.27 -0.37
N THR A 81 15.33 10.31 -0.91
CA THR A 81 15.84 11.44 -0.13
C THR A 81 14.72 12.17 0.63
N ASN A 82 13.56 12.35 -0.01
CA ASN A 82 12.38 12.97 0.62
C ASN A 82 11.77 12.07 1.69
N LEU A 83 11.73 10.76 1.45
CA LEU A 83 11.24 9.78 2.43
C LEU A 83 12.10 9.78 3.70
N VAL A 84 13.43 9.69 3.55
CA VAL A 84 14.38 9.75 4.66
C VAL A 84 14.24 11.06 5.44
N ARG A 85 14.09 12.19 4.74
CA ARG A 85 13.89 13.50 5.39
C ARG A 85 12.60 13.56 6.21
N LYS A 86 11.48 13.07 5.65
CA LYS A 86 10.16 13.07 6.33
C LYS A 86 10.12 12.13 7.53
N LEU A 87 10.89 11.03 7.50
CA LEU A 87 10.96 10.01 8.54
C LEU A 87 12.26 10.11 9.34
N SER A 88 12.79 11.32 9.49
CA SER A 88 14.07 11.59 10.18
C SER A 88 14.02 11.31 11.68
N ASP A 89 12.83 11.13 12.26
CA ASP A 89 12.63 10.65 13.62
C ASP A 89 12.88 9.14 13.78
N ILE A 90 13.01 8.40 12.68
CA ILE A 90 13.28 6.96 12.67
C ILE A 90 14.78 6.74 12.36
N PRO A 91 15.52 5.97 13.18
CA PRO A 91 16.90 5.60 12.88
C PRO A 91 17.02 4.99 11.48
N ILE A 92 18.06 5.39 10.74
CA ILE A 92 18.19 5.06 9.32
C ILE A 92 18.27 3.55 9.08
N GLU A 93 18.92 2.81 9.98
CA GLU A 93 19.05 1.36 9.92
C GLU A 93 17.67 0.70 10.07
N ILE A 94 16.87 1.16 11.03
CA ILE A 94 15.50 0.67 11.26
C ILE A 94 14.63 0.99 10.04
N LEU A 95 14.73 2.19 9.48
CA LEU A 95 14.00 2.58 8.28
C LEU A 95 14.36 1.69 7.09
N GLN A 96 15.66 1.44 6.88
CA GLN A 96 16.14 0.58 5.80
C GLN A 96 15.65 -0.86 5.95
N ASP A 97 15.73 -1.45 7.14
CA ASP A 97 15.23 -2.80 7.41
C ASP A 97 13.73 -2.91 7.10
N HIS A 98 12.95 -1.91 7.51
CA HIS A 98 11.50 -1.91 7.27
C HIS A 98 11.16 -1.69 5.80
N LEU A 99 11.91 -0.86 5.08
CA LEU A 99 11.76 -0.69 3.63
C LEU A 99 12.04 -1.99 2.90
N GLU A 100 13.11 -2.71 3.26
CA GLU A 100 13.44 -3.98 2.63
C GLU A 100 12.37 -5.05 2.91
N ILE A 101 11.82 -5.09 4.12
CA ILE A 101 10.69 -5.98 4.43
C ILE A 101 9.47 -5.64 3.58
N LEU A 102 9.11 -4.35 3.44
CA LEU A 102 7.97 -3.93 2.62
C LEU A 102 8.20 -4.25 1.12
N ARG A 103 9.45 -4.13 0.64
CA ARG A 103 9.85 -4.52 -0.73
C ARG A 103 9.76 -6.02 -0.95
N SER A 104 10.29 -6.83 -0.04
CA SER A 104 10.27 -8.30 -0.13
C SER A 104 8.84 -8.86 -0.18
N LYS A 105 7.88 -8.14 0.41
CA LYS A 105 6.45 -8.46 0.37
C LYS A 105 5.73 -7.90 -0.85
N GLY A 106 6.43 -7.12 -1.69
CA GLY A 106 5.92 -6.52 -2.92
C GLY A 106 4.92 -5.39 -2.68
N ILE A 107 4.93 -4.75 -1.51
CA ILE A 107 3.99 -3.68 -1.16
C ILE A 107 4.48 -2.35 -1.72
N ILE A 108 5.76 -2.08 -1.53
CA ILE A 108 6.46 -0.98 -2.17
C ILE A 108 7.41 -1.54 -3.22
N VAL A 109 7.56 -0.81 -4.31
CA VAL A 109 8.59 -1.05 -5.31
C VAL A 109 9.58 0.11 -5.22
N TYR A 110 10.85 -0.18 -5.44
CA TYR A 110 11.90 0.81 -5.51
C TYR A 110 12.46 0.81 -6.92
N ASP A 111 12.33 1.94 -7.60
CA ASP A 111 13.00 2.23 -8.87
C ASP A 111 14.38 2.81 -8.55
N ASP A 112 15.42 2.04 -8.87
CA ASP A 112 16.82 2.39 -8.61
C ASP A 112 17.35 3.46 -9.58
N VAL A 113 16.79 3.56 -10.78
CA VAL A 113 17.16 4.56 -11.78
C VAL A 113 16.60 5.93 -11.39
N ALA A 114 15.34 5.97 -10.94
CA ALA A 114 14.68 7.21 -10.54
C ALA A 114 14.91 7.58 -9.06
N ASP A 115 15.44 6.66 -8.25
CA ASP A 115 15.58 6.80 -6.78
C ASP A 115 14.22 7.08 -6.11
N ILE A 116 13.18 6.33 -6.51
CA ILE A 116 11.79 6.51 -6.07
C ILE A 116 11.25 5.22 -5.46
N TYR A 117 10.53 5.36 -4.34
CA TYR A 117 9.64 4.34 -3.81
C TYR A 117 8.22 4.60 -4.26
N TYR A 118 7.50 3.59 -4.70
CA TYR A 118 6.07 3.69 -5.01
C TYR A 118 5.26 2.51 -4.47
N LEU A 119 3.99 2.77 -4.14
CA LEU A 119 3.06 1.75 -3.67
C LEU A 119 2.60 0.90 -4.85
N ARG A 120 2.79 -0.42 -4.77
CA ARG A 120 2.35 -1.34 -5.83
C ARG A 120 0.84 -1.31 -6.04
N SER A 121 0.06 -0.97 -5.00
CA SER A 121 -1.39 -0.82 -5.10
C SER A 121 -1.84 0.39 -5.94
N PHE A 122 -0.95 1.34 -6.20
CA PHE A 122 -1.17 2.52 -7.06
C PHE A 122 -0.59 2.31 -8.47
N GLY A 123 0.36 1.38 -8.61
CA GLY A 123 0.89 0.97 -9.91
C GLY A 123 -0.14 0.18 -10.72
N ILE A 124 -0.18 0.46 -12.03
CA ILE A 124 -0.98 -0.25 -13.04
C ILE A 124 -0.30 -1.57 -13.39
#